data_AF-X5V5N2-F1
#
_entry.id   AF-X5V5N2-F1
#
_cell.length_a   1.000
_cell.length_b   1.000
_cell.length_c   1.000
_cell.angle_alpha   90.00
_cell.angle_beta   90.00
_cell.angle_gamma   90.00
#
_symmetry.space_group_name_H-M   'P 1'
#
loop_
_entity.id
_entity.type
_entity.pdbx_description
1 polymer ?
#
loop_
_entity_poly.entity_id
_entity_poly.type
_entity_poly.pdbx_seq_one_letter_code
_entity_poly.pdbx_strand_id
1 'polypeptide(L)'
;MKSTRIKRITVSMLAGLLVFTAPGIGAAGSLAGSKGDTRFWPPLSLNPKEPCTKSYNAYVAASGHSAYATTFYSRVDDLYIICGARLNAPSQKAAEELALRSCQVGLKKWKVQTASGGCKIAASK
;
A
#
# COMPACT_ATOMS: atom_id res chain seq x y z
N MET A 1 -25.99 -56.87 -23.12
CA MET A 1 -25.98 -56.16 -21.82
C MET A 1 -24.56 -55.71 -21.50
N LYS A 2 -24.41 -54.56 -20.82
CA LYS A 2 -23.18 -53.97 -20.24
C LYS A 2 -22.31 -53.14 -21.20
N SER A 3 -22.55 -51.83 -21.25
CA SER A 3 -21.48 -50.81 -21.18
C SER A 3 -22.08 -49.40 -21.05
N THR A 4 -22.65 -49.06 -19.90
CA THR A 4 -23.17 -47.69 -19.69
C THR A 4 -23.06 -47.19 -18.25
N ARG A 5 -22.73 -48.06 -17.27
CA ARG A 5 -22.62 -47.65 -15.85
C ARG A 5 -21.27 -47.03 -15.48
N ILE A 6 -20.22 -47.25 -16.27
CA ILE A 6 -18.85 -46.85 -15.88
C ILE A 6 -18.61 -45.34 -16.05
N LYS A 7 -19.26 -44.69 -17.02
CA LYS A 7 -19.08 -43.24 -17.28
C LYS A 7 -19.73 -42.31 -16.25
N ARG A 8 -20.63 -42.82 -15.39
CA ARG A 8 -21.38 -41.99 -14.42
C ARG A 8 -20.64 -41.78 -13.09
N ILE A 9 -19.62 -42.59 -12.80
CA ILE A 9 -18.94 -42.58 -11.50
C ILE A 9 -17.78 -41.55 -11.48
N THR A 10 -17.15 -41.28 -12.63
CA THR A 10 -16.01 -40.35 -12.71
C THR A 10 -16.40 -38.87 -12.70
N VAL A 11 -17.63 -38.51 -13.08
CA VAL A 11 -18.10 -37.10 -13.05
C VAL A 11 -18.45 -36.65 -11.63
N SER A 12 -18.80 -37.58 -10.72
CA SER A 12 -19.27 -37.24 -9.37
C SER A 12 -18.14 -36.92 -8.38
N MET A 13 -16.90 -37.37 -8.64
CA MET A 13 -15.74 -37.11 -7.77
C MET A 13 -15.09 -35.74 -8.03
N LEU A 14 -15.26 -35.16 -9.23
CA LEU A 14 -14.68 -33.85 -9.56
C LEU A 14 -15.47 -32.68 -8.96
N ALA A 15 -16.77 -32.87 -8.71
CA ALA A 15 -17.63 -31.85 -8.10
C ALA A 15 -17.45 -31.75 -6.57
N GLY A 16 -17.06 -32.84 -5.91
CA GLY A 16 -16.85 -32.86 -4.45
C GLY A 16 -15.54 -32.19 -4.00
N LEU A 17 -14.53 -32.13 -4.88
CA LEU A 17 -13.20 -31.60 -4.53
C LEU A 17 -13.09 -30.08 -4.68
N LEU A 18 -14.05 -29.42 -5.33
CA LEU A 18 -14.08 -27.95 -5.47
C LEU A 18 -14.62 -27.24 -4.23
N VAL A 19 -15.20 -27.96 -3.26
CA VAL A 19 -15.78 -27.35 -2.04
C VAL A 19 -14.73 -27.14 -0.94
N PHE A 20 -13.57 -27.79 -1.02
CA PHE A 20 -12.54 -27.75 0.04
C PHE A 20 -11.35 -26.80 -0.23
N THR A 21 -11.37 -26.05 -1.33
CA THR A 21 -10.27 -25.11 -1.66
C THR A 21 -10.67 -23.65 -1.60
N ALA A 22 -11.63 -23.27 -0.74
CA ALA A 22 -11.69 -21.89 -0.29
C ALA A 22 -10.65 -21.76 0.84
N PRO A 23 -9.38 -21.36 0.58
CA PRO A 23 -8.57 -20.89 1.69
C PRO A 23 -9.37 -19.78 2.32
N GLY A 24 -9.53 -19.84 3.65
CA GLY A 24 -10.31 -18.86 4.38
C GLY A 24 -9.90 -17.46 3.96
N ILE A 25 -10.72 -16.85 3.10
CA ILE A 25 -10.76 -15.40 2.92
C ILE A 25 -11.41 -14.94 4.22
N GLY A 26 -10.65 -14.98 5.32
CA GLY A 26 -10.96 -14.14 6.47
C GLY A 26 -11.08 -12.76 5.87
N ALA A 27 -12.27 -12.16 5.95
CA ALA A 27 -12.52 -10.83 5.42
C ALA A 27 -11.36 -9.95 5.89
N ALA A 28 -10.51 -9.53 4.95
CA ALA A 28 -9.36 -8.70 5.30
C ALA A 28 -9.94 -7.47 5.99
N GLY A 29 -9.67 -7.35 7.29
CA GLY A 29 -10.22 -6.28 8.11
C GLY A 29 -9.82 -4.93 7.52
N SER A 30 -10.71 -3.95 7.64
CA SER A 30 -10.38 -2.58 7.22
C SER A 30 -9.15 -2.08 7.98
N LEU A 31 -8.17 -1.56 7.24
CA LEU A 31 -6.97 -0.91 7.77
C LEU A 31 -7.17 0.59 8.01
N ALA A 32 -8.40 1.09 7.86
CA ALA A 32 -8.71 2.51 8.07
C ALA A 32 -8.40 2.93 9.51
N GLY A 33 -7.79 4.10 9.68
CA GLY A 33 -7.33 4.60 10.99
C GLY A 33 -5.99 4.05 11.45
N SER A 34 -5.55 2.89 10.94
CA SER A 34 -4.22 2.36 11.23
C SER A 34 -3.13 3.13 10.50
N LYS A 35 -2.00 3.37 11.17
CA LYS A 35 -0.75 3.87 10.59
C LYS A 35 0.18 2.74 10.13
N GLY A 36 -0.20 1.48 10.35
CA GLY A 36 0.63 0.32 10.03
C GLY A 36 2.06 0.38 10.59
N ASP A 37 3.00 -0.17 9.84
CA ASP A 37 4.43 -0.10 10.14
C ASP A 37 4.93 1.34 9.89
N THR A 38 5.34 2.01 10.96
CA THR A 38 5.87 3.38 10.91
C THR A 38 7.38 3.34 11.12
N ARG A 39 8.14 3.66 10.06
CA ARG A 39 9.61 3.69 10.07
C ARG A 39 10.16 4.98 10.69
N PHE A 40 9.47 6.10 10.45
CA PHE A 40 9.75 7.38 11.08
C PHE A 40 8.52 8.30 11.00
N TRP A 41 8.46 9.31 11.87
CA TRP A 41 7.40 10.31 11.82
C TRP A 41 7.66 11.30 10.68
N PRO A 42 6.73 11.43 9.70
CA PRO A 42 6.93 12.36 8.60
C PRO A 42 6.84 13.82 9.08
N PRO A 43 7.56 14.76 8.43
CA PRO A 43 7.52 16.18 8.76
C PRO A 43 6.20 16.80 8.26
N LEU A 44 5.12 16.59 9.00
CA LEU A 44 3.79 17.10 8.64
C LEU A 44 3.60 18.52 9.17
N SER A 45 2.98 19.38 8.36
CA SER A 45 2.52 20.69 8.81
C SER A 45 1.32 20.55 9.73
N LEU A 46 1.21 21.44 10.73
CA LEU A 46 0.04 21.56 11.60
C LEU A 46 -1.23 21.99 10.85
N ASN A 47 -1.08 22.56 9.65
CA ASN A 47 -2.20 22.88 8.78
C ASN A 47 -2.64 21.63 7.99
N PRO A 48 -3.85 21.07 8.23
CA PRO A 48 -4.32 19.86 7.56
C PRO A 48 -4.57 20.06 6.06
N LYS A 49 -4.64 21.31 5.58
CA LYS A 49 -4.82 21.64 4.17
C LYS A 49 -3.52 21.58 3.37
N GLU A 50 -2.36 21.56 4.04
CA GLU A 50 -1.07 21.41 3.35
C GLU A 50 -1.03 20.09 2.58
N PRO A 51 -0.54 20.07 1.32
CA PRO A 51 -0.66 18.91 0.45
C PRO A 51 -0.12 17.61 1.05
N CYS A 52 1.05 17.67 1.73
CA CYS A 52 1.65 16.50 2.34
C CYS A 52 0.93 16.04 3.61
N THR A 53 0.40 16.96 4.43
CA THR A 53 -0.46 16.62 5.58
C THR A 53 -1.77 15.99 5.10
N LYS A 54 -2.41 16.58 4.09
CA LYS A 54 -3.64 16.05 3.49
C LYS A 54 -3.44 14.64 2.93
N SER A 55 -2.33 14.41 2.22
CA SER A 55 -1.98 13.11 1.66
C SER A 55 -1.72 12.06 2.75
N TYR A 56 -1.04 12.44 3.84
CA TYR A 56 -0.84 11.54 4.99
C TYR A 56 -2.17 11.17 5.68
N ASN A 57 -3.06 12.14 5.86
CA ASN A 57 -4.38 11.88 6.44
C ASN A 57 -5.22 10.95 5.56
N ALA A 58 -5.14 11.10 4.24
CA ALA A 58 -5.77 10.18 3.30
C ALA A 58 -5.19 8.76 3.38
N TYR A 59 -3.86 8.64 3.54
CA TYR A 59 -3.20 7.37 3.83
C TYR A 59 -3.73 6.72 5.11
N VAL A 60 -3.83 7.46 6.21
CA VAL A 60 -4.37 6.94 7.48
C VAL A 60 -5.84 6.54 7.32
N ALA A 61 -6.65 7.29 6.57
CA ALA A 61 -8.06 6.98 6.35
C ALA A 61 -8.29 5.78 5.41
N ALA A 62 -7.34 5.43 4.54
CA ALA A 62 -7.50 4.35 3.57
C ALA A 62 -7.69 2.98 4.24
N SER A 63 -8.62 2.18 3.72
CA SER A 63 -9.03 0.89 4.29
C SER A 63 -8.18 -0.30 3.83
N GLY A 64 -7.41 -0.15 2.75
CA GLY A 64 -6.57 -1.20 2.19
C GLY A 64 -5.09 -0.88 2.27
N HIS A 65 -4.28 -1.77 1.66
CA HIS A 65 -2.84 -1.62 1.67
C HIS A 65 -2.41 -0.29 1.06
N SER A 66 -1.67 0.49 1.83
CA SER A 66 -1.34 1.86 1.50
C SER A 66 0.06 2.18 2.01
N ALA A 67 0.72 3.15 1.39
CA ALA A 67 2.02 3.61 1.85
C ALA A 67 2.17 5.10 1.65
N TYR A 68 2.98 5.70 2.51
CA TYR A 68 3.36 7.11 2.47
C TYR A 68 4.88 7.22 2.45
N ALA A 69 5.38 7.89 1.43
CA ALA A 69 6.78 8.20 1.25
C ALA A 69 6.99 9.70 1.33
N THR A 70 8.11 10.12 1.91
CA THR A 70 8.48 11.53 1.94
C THR A 70 9.99 11.69 2.02
N THR A 71 10.49 12.87 1.64
CA THR A 71 11.86 13.27 1.92
C THR A 71 12.08 13.37 3.42
N PHE A 72 13.28 13.06 3.86
CA PHE A 72 13.68 13.40 5.21
C PHE A 72 13.83 14.93 5.29
N TYR A 73 13.43 15.53 6.41
CA TYR A 73 13.52 16.97 6.62
C TYR A 73 14.59 17.25 7.67
N SER A 74 15.74 17.75 7.20
CA SER A 74 16.69 18.48 8.04
C SER A 74 16.42 19.97 7.88
N ARG A 75 16.16 20.69 8.99
CA ARG A 75 15.99 22.16 8.97
C ARG A 75 17.20 22.91 8.41
N VAL A 76 18.36 22.26 8.37
CA VAL A 76 19.63 22.85 7.97
C VAL A 76 19.91 22.62 6.49
N ASP A 77 19.48 21.47 5.94
CA ASP A 77 19.93 21.03 4.61
C ASP A 77 18.80 20.75 3.60
N ASP A 78 17.57 20.47 4.06
CA ASP A 78 16.45 20.06 3.20
C ASP A 78 15.27 21.02 3.37
N LEU A 79 15.31 22.16 2.66
CA LEU A 79 14.29 23.22 2.76
C LEU A 79 12.92 22.83 2.20
N TYR A 80 12.82 21.72 1.45
CA TYR A 80 11.61 21.32 0.76
C TYR A 80 11.20 19.89 1.10
N ILE A 81 9.94 19.73 1.48
CA ILE A 81 9.34 18.42 1.77
C ILE A 81 8.58 17.96 0.53
N ILE A 82 9.04 16.86 -0.06
CA ILE A 82 8.30 16.16 -1.10
C ILE A 82 7.69 14.90 -0.51
N CYS A 83 6.46 14.60 -0.88
CA CYS A 83 5.75 13.41 -0.45
C CYS A 83 5.10 12.69 -1.63
N GLY A 84 4.83 11.40 -1.45
CA GLY A 84 4.08 10.55 -2.35
C GLY A 84 3.27 9.55 -1.54
N ALA A 85 2.06 9.23 -1.97
CA ALA A 85 1.23 8.23 -1.31
C ALA A 85 0.58 7.31 -2.35
N ARG A 86 0.42 6.05 -1.98
CA ARG A 86 -0.42 5.10 -2.71
C ARG A 86 -1.46 4.54 -1.76
N LEU A 87 -2.72 4.58 -2.18
CA LEU A 87 -3.87 4.12 -1.39
C LEU A 87 -4.44 2.85 -2.01
N ASN A 88 -4.89 1.93 -1.16
CA ASN A 88 -5.65 0.73 -1.53
C ASN A 88 -5.02 -0.06 -2.70
N ALA A 89 -3.70 -0.29 -2.62
CA ALA A 89 -2.98 -1.13 -3.55
C ALA A 89 -3.26 -2.62 -3.30
N PRO A 90 -2.94 -3.52 -4.25
CA PRO A 90 -3.14 -4.96 -4.08
C PRO A 90 -2.31 -5.59 -2.96
N SER A 91 -1.22 -4.93 -2.53
CA SER A 91 -0.37 -5.36 -1.42
C SER A 91 0.39 -4.17 -0.81
N GLN A 92 0.85 -4.31 0.43
CA GLN A 92 1.67 -3.29 1.10
C GLN A 92 2.94 -2.98 0.30
N LYS A 93 3.61 -4.01 -0.24
CA LYS A 93 4.81 -3.85 -1.09
C LYS A 93 4.53 -3.05 -2.36
N ALA A 94 3.41 -3.31 -3.04
CA ALA A 94 3.01 -2.54 -4.22
C ALA A 94 2.68 -1.08 -3.85
N ALA A 95 2.08 -0.85 -2.68
CA ALA A 95 1.83 0.49 -2.17
C ALA A 95 3.15 1.25 -1.95
N GLU A 96 4.13 0.61 -1.29
CA GLU A 96 5.45 1.19 -1.02
C GLU A 96 6.18 1.58 -2.30
N GLU A 97 6.26 0.67 -3.28
CA GLU A 97 6.95 0.94 -4.54
C GLU A 97 6.36 2.17 -5.27
N LEU A 98 5.02 2.23 -5.34
CA LEU A 98 4.32 3.32 -6.02
C LEU A 98 4.41 4.64 -5.25
N ALA A 99 4.33 4.61 -3.92
CA ALA A 99 4.49 5.79 -3.09
C ALA A 99 5.91 6.36 -3.21
N LEU A 100 6.93 5.49 -3.16
CA LEU A 100 8.34 5.88 -3.30
C LEU A 100 8.61 6.48 -4.68
N ARG A 101 8.14 5.83 -5.75
CA ARG A 101 8.24 6.33 -7.12
C ARG A 101 7.58 7.70 -7.27
N SER A 102 6.37 7.88 -6.71
CA SER A 102 5.66 9.16 -6.76
C SER A 102 6.46 10.28 -6.09
N CYS A 103 7.05 10.01 -4.92
CA CYS A 103 7.90 10.98 -4.22
C CYS A 103 9.16 11.31 -5.06
N GLN A 104 9.84 10.30 -5.63
CA GLN A 104 11.03 10.49 -6.47
C GLN A 104 10.73 11.30 -7.75
N VAL A 105 9.56 11.08 -8.37
CA VAL A 105 9.10 11.89 -9.50
C VAL A 105 8.93 13.34 -9.08
N GLY A 106 8.39 13.59 -7.89
CA GLY A 106 8.31 14.93 -7.30
C GLY A 106 9.68 15.59 -7.17
N LEU A 107 10.64 14.90 -6.53
CA LEU A 107 12.03 15.39 -6.40
C LEU A 107 12.60 15.82 -7.75
N LYS A 108 12.45 14.98 -8.77
CA LYS A 108 12.93 15.27 -10.13
C LYS A 108 12.19 16.45 -10.77
N LYS A 109 10.87 16.49 -10.65
CA LYS A 109 10.02 17.55 -11.23
C LYS A 109 10.37 18.93 -10.69
N TRP A 110 10.58 19.02 -9.38
CA TRP A 110 10.86 20.29 -8.70
C TRP A 110 12.35 20.56 -8.49
N LYS A 111 13.23 19.68 -9.00
CA LYS A 111 14.68 19.81 -8.91
C LYS A 111 15.17 20.01 -7.46
N VAL A 112 14.48 19.37 -6.50
CA VAL A 112 14.82 19.46 -5.08
C VAL A 112 16.09 18.65 -4.85
N GLN A 113 17.12 19.32 -4.36
CA GLN A 113 18.31 18.65 -3.84
C GLN A 113 18.03 18.22 -2.41
N THR A 114 18.36 16.96 -2.09
CA THR A 114 18.22 16.43 -0.74
C THR A 114 19.60 16.06 -0.21
N ALA A 115 20.00 16.59 0.93
CA ALA A 115 21.25 16.23 1.60
C ALA A 115 21.12 14.90 2.36
N SER A 116 19.92 14.59 2.84
CA SER A 116 19.64 13.45 3.75
C SER A 116 19.27 12.12 3.06
N GLY A 117 19.48 12.02 1.74
CA GLY A 117 19.33 10.76 1.01
C GLY A 117 17.95 10.50 0.39
N GLY A 118 17.22 11.55 0.01
CA GLY A 118 16.05 11.47 -0.87
C GLY A 118 14.75 10.99 -0.21
N CYS A 119 13.84 10.49 -1.04
CA CYS A 119 12.57 9.93 -0.58
C CYS A 119 12.74 8.60 0.12
N LYS A 120 12.06 8.41 1.26
CA LYS A 120 11.96 7.15 2.00
C LYS A 120 10.51 6.87 2.37
N ILE A 121 10.17 5.59 2.59
CA ILE A 121 8.87 5.21 3.15
C ILE A 121 8.86 5.61 4.62
N ALA A 122 7.89 6.44 5.02
CA ALA A 122 7.68 6.82 6.41
C ALA A 122 6.74 5.84 7.11
N ALA A 123 5.67 5.42 6.42
CA ALA A 123 4.70 4.47 6.95
C ALA A 123 4.04 3.64 5.84
N SER A 124 3.68 2.40 6.14
CA SER A 124 2.93 1.52 5.24
C SER A 124 2.03 0.55 5.99
N LYS A 125 0.93 0.15 5.37
CA LYS A 125 -0.05 -0.81 5.87
C LYS A 125 -0.59 -1.65 4.73
#